data_AF-A0A1S1R697-F1
#
_entry.id   AF-A0A1S1R697-F1
#
_cell.length_a   1.000
_cell.length_b   1.000
_cell.length_c   1.000
_cell.angle_alpha   90.00
_cell.angle_beta   90.00
_cell.angle_gamma   90.00
#
_symmetry.space_group_name_H-M   'P 1'
#
loop_
_entity.id
_entity.type
_entity.pdbx_description
1 polymer ?
#
loop_
_entity_poly.entity_id
_entity_poly.type
_entity_poly.pdbx_seq_one_letter_code
_entity_poly.pdbx_strand_id
1 'polypeptide(L)'
;MLVVDDYLGAETAVARALVDAPDVEVRGVRNPRDLADLLAVDWDFQLAFVDLHYGRGVRESGLAALDSLAQREIPCVVQTADGEDNRLLFLLAVFKFFPDTWTLAPKSAGHEPVRRAIAALRAGYRPDDGAARRYKKAAPLLDRLITRPSDLLIWRALLNNFREPQVAQAAHVSKRVVSQFTADRRPVVAQLEADLLDRRADPAADADERGANLLEVSAFARLHADFFSAPDVERLFSRARTAG
;
A
#
# COMPACT_ATOMS: atom_id res chain seq x y z
N MET A 1 -7.36 21.71 -3.80
CA MET A 1 -6.56 20.55 -3.34
C MET A 1 -7.47 19.55 -2.65
N LEU A 2 -7.10 18.27 -2.72
CA LEU A 2 -7.88 17.19 -2.14
C LEU A 2 -7.09 16.50 -1.03
N VAL A 3 -7.76 16.13 0.06
CA VAL A 3 -7.22 15.27 1.13
C VAL A 3 -8.14 14.08 1.29
N VAL A 4 -7.62 12.87 1.08
CA VAL A 4 -8.34 11.62 1.25
C VAL A 4 -7.76 10.88 2.44
N ASP A 5 -8.40 11.06 3.60
CA ASP A 5 -7.94 10.55 4.90
C ASP A 5 -9.17 10.45 5.82
N ASP A 6 -9.28 9.37 6.59
CA ASP A 6 -10.40 9.16 7.52
C ASP A 6 -10.25 10.00 8.80
N TYR A 7 -9.05 10.51 9.07
CA TYR A 7 -8.77 11.36 10.21
C TYR A 7 -9.30 12.78 10.00
N LEU A 8 -10.25 13.17 10.84
CA LEU A 8 -10.85 14.52 10.85
C LEU A 8 -9.83 15.66 10.84
N GLY A 9 -8.68 15.48 11.47
CA GLY A 9 -7.64 16.50 11.56
C GLY A 9 -6.77 16.63 10.30
N ALA A 10 -6.83 15.69 9.35
CA ALA A 10 -5.94 15.69 8.19
C ALA A 10 -6.20 16.88 7.25
N GLU A 11 -7.48 17.13 6.92
CA GLU A 11 -7.90 18.30 6.14
C GLU A 11 -7.46 19.61 6.81
N THR A 12 -7.70 19.73 8.11
CA THR A 12 -7.29 20.90 8.89
C THR A 12 -5.77 21.07 8.92
N ALA A 13 -5.00 19.98 9.02
CA ALA A 13 -3.54 20.02 9.01
C ALA A 13 -2.99 20.51 7.67
N VAL A 14 -3.56 20.03 6.56
CA VAL A 14 -3.19 20.51 5.21
C VAL A 14 -3.58 21.98 5.03
N ALA A 15 -4.78 22.39 5.45
CA ALA A 15 -5.19 23.79 5.42
C ALA A 15 -4.26 24.69 6.25
N ARG A 16 -3.81 24.23 7.43
CA ARG A 16 -2.83 24.95 8.26
C ARG A 16 -1.43 25.03 7.64
N ALA A 17 -1.05 24.06 6.82
CA ALA A 17 0.21 24.13 6.07
C ALA A 17 0.21 25.26 5.03
N LEU A 18 -1.00 25.70 4.62
CA LEU A 18 -1.29 26.63 3.54
C LEU A 18 -1.68 28.05 3.99
N VAL A 19 -1.40 28.43 5.23
CA VAL A 19 -1.74 29.79 5.74
C VAL A 19 -1.20 30.91 4.85
N ASP A 20 -0.06 30.71 4.20
CA ASP A 20 0.57 31.69 3.28
C ASP A 20 0.08 31.57 1.82
N ALA A 21 -0.94 30.75 1.55
CA ALA A 21 -1.48 30.45 0.23
C ALA A 21 -3.03 30.50 0.25
N PRO A 22 -3.63 31.69 0.47
CA PRO A 22 -5.07 31.84 0.67
C PRO A 22 -5.91 31.54 -0.59
N ASP A 23 -5.27 31.46 -1.76
CA ASP A 23 -5.87 31.07 -3.04
C ASP A 23 -6.09 29.57 -3.18
N VAL A 24 -5.60 28.76 -2.23
CA VAL A 24 -5.67 27.30 -2.30
C VAL A 24 -6.80 26.77 -1.41
N GLU A 25 -7.86 26.30 -2.04
CA GLU A 25 -8.93 25.58 -1.35
C GLU A 25 -8.51 24.14 -1.03
N VAL A 26 -8.87 23.67 0.16
CA VAL A 26 -8.63 22.28 0.61
C VAL A 26 -9.98 21.63 0.87
N ARG A 27 -10.18 20.44 0.29
CA ARG A 27 -11.39 19.64 0.48
C ARG A 27 -11.04 18.25 1.01
N GLY A 28 -11.67 17.85 2.11
CA GLY A 28 -11.53 16.52 2.70
C GLY A 28 -12.53 15.50 2.14
N VAL A 29 -12.06 14.27 1.93
CA VAL A 29 -12.88 13.08 1.66
C VAL A 29 -12.46 11.99 2.65
N ARG A 30 -13.42 11.45 3.40
CA ARG A 30 -13.15 10.51 4.50
C ARG A 30 -13.25 9.05 4.12
N ASN A 31 -13.87 8.77 2.97
CA ASN A 31 -14.09 7.43 2.47
C ASN A 31 -13.71 7.40 0.98
N PRO A 32 -12.87 6.46 0.52
CA PRO A 32 -12.52 6.34 -0.89
C PRO A 32 -13.72 6.19 -1.83
N ARG A 33 -14.86 5.68 -1.35
CA ARG A 33 -16.10 5.60 -2.13
C ARG A 33 -16.67 6.95 -2.50
N ASP A 34 -16.68 7.85 -1.53
CA ASP A 34 -17.24 9.20 -1.70
C ASP A 34 -16.36 10.04 -2.65
N LEU A 35 -15.10 9.63 -2.86
CA LEU A 35 -14.21 10.28 -3.80
C LEU A 35 -14.69 10.13 -5.25
N ALA A 36 -15.21 8.96 -5.62
CA ALA A 36 -15.69 8.75 -6.99
C ALA A 36 -16.87 9.67 -7.30
N ASP A 37 -17.81 9.81 -6.36
CA ASP A 37 -18.96 10.70 -6.48
C ASP A 37 -18.52 12.18 -6.50
N LEU A 38 -17.54 12.55 -5.69
CA LEU A 38 -16.96 13.88 -5.71
C LEU A 38 -16.34 14.21 -7.08
N LEU A 39 -15.48 13.33 -7.60
CA LEU A 39 -14.80 13.51 -8.88
C LEU A 39 -15.75 13.47 -10.10
N ALA A 40 -16.98 13.02 -9.92
CA ALA A 40 -18.01 13.10 -10.96
C ALA A 40 -18.65 14.49 -11.06
N VAL A 41 -18.65 15.26 -9.97
CA VAL A 41 -19.28 16.59 -9.88
C VAL A 41 -18.25 17.72 -9.94
N ASP A 42 -17.05 17.48 -9.39
CA ASP A 42 -15.98 18.47 -9.22
C ASP A 42 -14.65 17.84 -9.65
N TRP A 43 -14.04 18.39 -10.71
CA TRP A 43 -12.88 17.79 -11.39
C TRP A 43 -11.62 18.65 -11.37
N ASP A 44 -11.65 19.84 -10.75
CA ASP A 44 -10.57 20.83 -10.83
C ASP A 44 -9.47 20.65 -9.76
N PHE A 45 -9.36 19.45 -9.17
CA PHE A 45 -8.32 19.17 -8.17
C PHE A 45 -6.94 19.03 -8.81
N GLN A 46 -6.00 19.91 -8.43
CA GLN A 46 -4.64 19.90 -8.99
C GLN A 46 -3.64 19.01 -8.24
N LEU A 47 -3.95 18.61 -7.01
CA LEU A 47 -3.11 17.74 -6.17
C LEU A 47 -3.96 17.08 -5.08
N ALA A 48 -3.69 15.81 -4.84
CA ALA A 48 -4.28 15.02 -3.76
C ALA A 48 -3.25 14.54 -2.74
N PHE A 49 -3.60 14.57 -1.46
CA PHE A 49 -2.93 13.84 -0.40
C PHE A 49 -3.78 12.63 -0.01
N VAL A 50 -3.18 11.44 0.05
CA VAL A 50 -3.94 10.19 0.25
C VAL A 50 -3.32 9.38 1.38
N ASP A 51 -4.08 9.09 2.43
CA ASP A 51 -3.74 8.01 3.35
C ASP A 51 -4.10 6.65 2.75
N LEU A 52 -3.28 5.64 3.03
CA LEU A 52 -3.49 4.27 2.55
C LEU A 52 -4.38 3.47 3.49
N HIS A 53 -4.42 3.82 4.77
CA HIS A 53 -5.13 3.05 5.78
C HIS A 53 -6.34 3.84 6.28
N TYR A 54 -7.50 3.18 6.32
CA TYR A 54 -8.75 3.73 6.82
C TYR A 54 -9.20 2.88 8.00
N GLY A 55 -9.85 3.50 8.97
CA GLY A 55 -10.28 2.89 10.21
C GLY A 55 -11.28 1.74 10.03
N ARG A 56 -11.57 1.05 11.15
CA ARG A 56 -12.43 -0.13 11.16
C ARG A 56 -13.79 0.14 10.52
N GLY A 57 -14.14 -0.69 9.54
CA GLY A 57 -15.45 -0.66 8.86
C GLY A 57 -15.40 -0.13 7.42
N VAL A 58 -14.31 0.53 7.02
CA VAL A 58 -14.06 0.89 5.62
C VAL A 58 -13.45 -0.33 4.92
N ARG A 59 -14.10 -0.78 3.83
CA ARG A 59 -13.64 -1.96 3.08
C ARG A 59 -12.51 -1.66 2.10
N GLU A 60 -12.43 -0.42 1.63
CA GLU A 60 -11.46 0.01 0.63
C GLU A 60 -10.26 0.68 1.30
N SER A 61 -9.07 0.46 0.73
CA SER A 61 -7.86 1.15 1.16
C SER A 61 -7.64 2.41 0.33
N GLY A 62 -6.57 3.16 0.62
CA GLY A 62 -6.19 4.30 -0.21
C GLY A 62 -5.78 3.93 -1.64
N LEU A 63 -5.53 2.64 -1.93
CA LEU A 63 -5.30 2.19 -3.31
C LEU A 63 -6.54 2.41 -4.19
N ALA A 64 -7.76 2.29 -3.64
CA ALA A 64 -8.98 2.63 -4.37
C ALA A 64 -9.08 4.13 -4.69
N ALA A 65 -8.63 4.99 -3.76
CA ALA A 65 -8.56 6.43 -3.99
C ALA A 65 -7.54 6.77 -5.09
N LEU A 66 -6.34 6.18 -5.03
CA LEU A 66 -5.31 6.36 -6.07
C LEU A 66 -5.78 5.90 -7.45
N ASP A 67 -6.52 4.78 -7.55
CA ASP A 67 -7.11 4.34 -8.82
C ASP A 67 -8.08 5.37 -9.41
N SER A 68 -8.91 5.98 -8.57
CA SER A 68 -9.86 7.01 -8.99
C SER A 68 -9.15 8.29 -9.44
N LEU A 69 -8.08 8.68 -8.73
CA LEU A 69 -7.28 9.87 -9.04
C LEU A 69 -6.44 9.68 -10.30
N ALA A 70 -5.86 8.49 -10.51
CA ALA A 70 -5.09 8.16 -11.69
C ALA A 70 -5.94 8.23 -12.97
N GLN A 71 -7.21 7.81 -12.92
CA GLN A 71 -8.16 7.93 -14.05
C GLN A 71 -8.47 9.38 -14.43
N ARG A 72 -8.19 10.33 -13.54
CA ARG A 72 -8.35 11.78 -13.75
C ARG A 72 -7.03 12.51 -13.92
N GLU A 73 -5.92 11.76 -13.97
CA GLU A 73 -4.55 12.30 -14.06
C GLU A 73 -4.21 13.30 -12.93
N ILE A 74 -4.87 13.17 -11.78
CA ILE A 74 -4.63 14.05 -10.63
C ILE A 74 -3.36 13.58 -9.91
N PRO A 75 -2.33 14.44 -9.79
CA PRO A 75 -1.13 14.10 -9.05
C PRO A 75 -1.42 13.76 -7.58
N CYS A 76 -0.70 12.78 -7.04
CA CYS A 76 -0.93 12.28 -5.69
C CYS A 76 0.36 12.26 -4.86
N VAL A 77 0.25 12.68 -3.59
CA VAL A 77 1.25 12.44 -2.55
C VAL A 77 0.64 11.49 -1.53
N VAL A 78 1.31 10.39 -1.24
CA VAL A 78 0.81 9.42 -0.26
C VAL A 78 1.29 9.80 1.14
N GLN A 79 0.35 9.97 2.05
CA GLN A 79 0.63 10.19 3.46
C GLN A 79 0.81 8.83 4.16
N THR A 80 1.90 8.69 4.91
CA THR A 80 2.20 7.44 5.64
C THR A 80 2.64 7.75 7.05
N ALA A 81 2.19 6.96 8.02
CA ALA A 81 2.83 6.93 9.32
C ALA A 81 4.23 6.31 9.19
N ASP A 82 5.19 6.85 9.93
CA ASP A 82 6.54 6.30 9.97
C ASP A 82 6.58 5.07 10.87
N GLY A 83 7.33 4.04 10.44
CA GLY A 83 7.63 2.88 11.28
C GLY A 83 6.52 1.82 11.40
N GLU A 84 5.42 1.95 10.67
CA GLU A 84 4.38 0.93 10.62
C GLU A 84 4.72 -0.15 9.58
N ASP A 85 5.38 -1.23 10.02
CA ASP A 85 5.78 -2.33 9.14
C ASP A 85 4.59 -2.89 8.34
N ASN A 86 3.42 -2.98 8.96
CA ASN A 86 2.20 -3.50 8.33
C ASN A 86 1.78 -2.70 7.07
N ARG A 87 2.25 -1.46 6.90
CA ARG A 87 2.00 -0.63 5.69
C ARG A 87 2.91 -0.95 4.50
N LEU A 88 3.95 -1.76 4.69
CA LEU A 88 4.96 -2.06 3.67
C LEU A 88 4.35 -2.47 2.32
N LEU A 89 3.45 -3.45 2.33
CA LEU A 89 2.85 -3.99 1.11
C LEU A 89 1.96 -2.97 0.39
N PHE A 90 1.24 -2.13 1.14
CA PHE A 90 0.47 -1.03 0.56
C PHE A 90 1.40 -0.04 -0.16
N LEU A 91 2.53 0.34 0.44
CA LEU A 91 3.50 1.25 -0.19
C LEU A 91 4.12 0.64 -1.46
N LEU A 92 4.42 -0.66 -1.47
CA LEU A 92 4.88 -1.33 -2.68
C LEU A 92 3.79 -1.35 -3.76
N ALA A 93 2.54 -1.59 -3.38
CA ALA A 93 1.42 -1.58 -4.31
C ALA A 93 1.17 -0.19 -4.92
N VAL A 94 1.32 0.89 -4.14
CA VAL A 94 1.25 2.26 -4.66
C VAL A 94 2.19 2.42 -5.86
N PHE A 95 3.47 2.10 -5.70
CA PHE A 95 4.44 2.33 -6.77
C PHE A 95 4.42 1.27 -7.88
N LYS A 96 3.85 0.09 -7.61
CA LYS A 96 3.59 -0.92 -8.65
C LYS A 96 2.47 -0.48 -9.59
N PHE A 97 1.33 -0.07 -9.04
CA PHE A 97 0.11 0.17 -9.81
C PHE A 97 -0.08 1.63 -10.21
N PHE A 98 0.52 2.57 -9.46
CA PHE A 98 0.43 4.01 -9.67
C PHE A 98 1.84 4.63 -9.67
N PRO A 99 2.71 4.27 -10.64
CA PRO A 99 4.11 4.70 -10.68
C PRO A 99 4.29 6.23 -10.74
N ASP A 100 3.26 6.93 -11.23
CA ASP A 100 3.22 8.40 -11.33
C ASP A 100 2.93 9.11 -10.01
N THR A 101 2.56 8.38 -8.95
CA THR A 101 2.43 8.92 -7.58
C THR A 101 3.69 9.68 -7.22
N TRP A 102 3.57 10.98 -6.90
CA TRP A 102 4.69 11.91 -6.77
C TRP A 102 5.68 11.44 -5.71
N THR A 103 5.29 11.44 -4.44
CA THR A 103 6.21 11.08 -3.36
C THR A 103 5.45 10.59 -2.13
N LEU A 104 6.19 10.27 -1.08
CA LEU A 104 5.66 9.97 0.24
C LEU A 104 5.81 11.18 1.15
N ALA A 105 4.76 11.46 1.94
CA ALA A 105 4.77 12.44 3.01
C ALA A 105 4.65 11.71 4.36
N PRO A 106 5.75 11.54 5.09
CA PRO A 106 5.73 11.10 6.48
C PRO A 106 4.80 11.96 7.34
N LYS A 107 3.84 11.37 8.04
CA LYS A 107 2.95 12.12 8.95
C LYS A 107 3.74 12.77 10.10
N SER A 108 4.91 12.22 10.48
CA SER A 108 5.78 12.83 11.51
C SER A 108 6.54 14.09 11.04
N ALA A 109 6.70 14.28 9.73
CA ALA A 109 7.42 15.43 9.16
C ALA A 109 6.62 16.74 9.21
N GLY A 110 5.41 16.72 9.79
CA GLY A 110 4.57 17.89 9.97
C GLY A 110 4.11 18.51 8.64
N HIS A 111 4.13 19.83 8.55
CA HIS A 111 3.60 20.57 7.39
C HIS A 111 4.59 20.71 6.22
N GLU A 112 5.87 20.42 6.43
CA GLU A 112 6.93 20.66 5.45
C GLU A 112 6.74 19.86 4.14
N PRO A 113 6.41 18.56 4.15
CA PRO A 113 6.15 17.82 2.91
C PRO A 113 4.98 18.38 2.10
N VAL A 114 3.94 18.86 2.78
CA VAL A 114 2.77 19.48 2.16
C VAL A 114 3.21 20.77 1.43
N ARG A 115 3.88 21.68 2.15
CA ARG A 115 4.39 22.95 1.58
C ARG A 115 5.29 22.71 0.38
N ARG A 116 6.19 21.73 0.46
CA ARG A 116 7.08 21.37 -0.65
C ARG A 116 6.33 20.88 -1.89
N ALA A 117 5.31 20.05 -1.70
CA ALA A 117 4.50 19.54 -2.81
C ALA A 117 3.72 20.67 -3.51
N ILE A 118 3.18 21.62 -2.75
CA ILE A 118 2.49 22.81 -3.29
C ILE A 118 3.46 23.74 -4.02
N ALA A 119 4.64 23.99 -3.45
CA ALA A 119 5.67 24.80 -4.11
C ALA A 119 6.10 24.18 -5.44
N ALA A 120 6.29 22.85 -5.48
CA ALA A 120 6.62 22.11 -6.68
C ALA A 120 5.52 22.21 -7.74
N LEU A 121 4.25 21.99 -7.34
CA LEU A 121 3.09 22.15 -8.21
C LEU A 121 3.03 23.54 -8.85
N ARG A 122 3.16 24.60 -8.04
CA ARG A 122 3.13 26.00 -8.52
C ARG A 122 4.27 26.33 -9.48
N ALA A 123 5.42 25.72 -9.28
CA ALA A 123 6.59 25.88 -10.14
C ALA A 123 6.58 24.94 -11.35
N GLY A 124 5.55 24.10 -11.52
CA GLY A 124 5.38 23.21 -12.66
C GLY A 124 6.34 22.01 -12.68
N TYR A 125 6.83 21.57 -11.50
CA TYR A 125 7.73 20.41 -11.40
C TYR A 125 7.27 19.40 -10.34
N ARG A 126 7.81 18.18 -10.40
CA ARG A 126 7.54 17.10 -9.45
C ARG A 126 8.52 17.18 -8.26
N PRO A 127 8.06 17.08 -7.00
CA PRO A 127 8.94 17.10 -5.83
C PRO A 127 9.92 15.91 -5.84
N ASP A 128 11.02 16.02 -5.09
CA ASP A 128 11.99 14.92 -4.97
C ASP A 128 11.36 13.64 -4.39
N ASP A 129 11.70 12.52 -5.02
CA ASP A 129 11.18 11.20 -4.70
C ASP A 129 12.03 10.48 -3.63
N GLY A 130 12.92 11.18 -2.91
CA GLY A 130 13.85 10.58 -1.94
C GLY A 130 13.19 9.62 -0.96
N ALA A 131 12.05 10.03 -0.37
CA ALA A 131 11.27 9.19 0.55
C ALA A 131 10.62 7.96 -0.13
N ALA A 132 10.25 8.08 -1.39
CA ALA A 132 9.61 7.02 -2.19
C ALA A 132 10.62 6.04 -2.82
N ARG A 133 11.87 6.46 -3.01
CA ARG A 133 12.88 5.79 -3.86
C ARG A 133 13.08 4.31 -3.52
N ARG A 134 13.19 3.99 -2.22
CA ARG A 134 13.39 2.60 -1.77
C ARG A 134 12.21 1.70 -2.14
N TYR A 135 10.98 2.19 -2.00
CA TYR A 135 9.76 1.44 -2.32
C TYR A 135 9.57 1.30 -3.82
N LYS A 136 9.86 2.35 -4.60
CA LYS A 136 9.85 2.28 -6.08
C LYS A 136 10.79 1.20 -6.61
N LYS A 137 12.03 1.16 -6.08
CA LYS A 137 13.02 0.16 -6.46
C LYS A 137 12.57 -1.27 -6.10
N ALA A 138 11.90 -1.41 -4.95
CA ALA A 138 11.44 -2.69 -4.44
C ALA A 138 10.05 -3.13 -4.96
N ALA A 139 9.29 -2.25 -5.62
CA ALA A 139 7.94 -2.54 -6.10
C ALA A 139 7.82 -3.84 -6.93
N PRO A 140 8.79 -4.22 -7.79
CA PRO A 140 8.75 -5.49 -8.51
C PRO A 140 8.80 -6.74 -7.62
N LEU A 141 9.26 -6.63 -6.36
CA LEU A 141 9.23 -7.76 -5.41
C LEU A 141 7.79 -8.17 -5.07
N LEU A 142 6.83 -7.26 -5.22
CA LEU A 142 5.43 -7.56 -4.99
C LEU A 142 4.86 -8.58 -6.00
N ASP A 143 5.36 -8.58 -7.25
CA ASP A 143 5.01 -9.61 -8.26
C ASP A 143 5.58 -10.99 -7.92
N ARG A 144 6.65 -11.04 -7.14
CA ARG A 144 7.22 -12.31 -6.66
C ARG A 144 6.44 -12.85 -5.46
N LEU A 145 5.80 -11.99 -4.67
CA LEU A 145 4.88 -12.41 -3.60
C LEU A 145 3.54 -12.90 -4.15
N ILE A 146 2.97 -12.17 -5.12
CA ILE A 146 1.68 -12.45 -5.74
C ILE A 146 1.89 -12.56 -7.25
N THR A 147 2.14 -13.78 -7.73
CA THR A 147 2.41 -14.01 -9.16
C THR A 147 1.12 -14.12 -9.96
N ARG A 148 0.00 -14.39 -9.28
CA ARG A 148 -1.34 -14.48 -9.87
C ARG A 148 -2.40 -14.13 -8.83
N PRO A 149 -3.58 -13.64 -9.25
CA PRO A 149 -4.66 -13.28 -8.32
C PRO A 149 -5.07 -14.41 -7.36
N SER A 150 -5.06 -15.66 -7.82
CA SER A 150 -5.41 -16.82 -6.98
C SER A 150 -4.47 -17.05 -5.80
N ASP A 151 -3.25 -16.50 -5.83
CA ASP A 151 -2.31 -16.59 -4.69
C ASP A 151 -2.86 -15.87 -3.45
N LEU A 152 -3.72 -14.86 -3.65
CA LEU A 152 -4.38 -14.14 -2.55
C LEU A 152 -5.25 -15.07 -1.70
N LEU A 153 -5.80 -16.15 -2.27
CA LEU A 153 -6.55 -17.15 -1.50
C LEU A 153 -5.65 -17.88 -0.50
N ILE A 154 -4.41 -18.19 -0.89
CA ILE A 154 -3.44 -18.84 0.00
C ILE A 154 -2.97 -17.84 1.06
N TRP A 155 -2.64 -16.60 0.68
CA TRP A 155 -2.30 -15.55 1.64
C TRP A 155 -3.39 -15.31 2.69
N ARG A 156 -4.66 -15.24 2.28
CA ARG A 156 -5.81 -15.11 3.20
C ARG A 156 -5.98 -16.32 4.10
N ALA A 157 -5.78 -17.53 3.56
CA ALA A 157 -5.84 -18.75 4.37
C ALA A 157 -4.74 -18.79 5.45
N LEU A 158 -3.54 -18.28 5.17
CA LEU A 158 -2.42 -18.21 6.12
C LEU A 158 -2.66 -17.23 7.29
N LEU A 159 -3.65 -16.33 7.19
CA LEU A 159 -3.98 -15.39 8.28
C LEU A 159 -4.47 -16.12 9.54
N ASN A 160 -5.19 -17.23 9.36
CA ASN A 160 -5.90 -17.93 10.44
C ASN A 160 -5.48 -19.40 10.61
N ASN A 161 -4.60 -19.93 9.76
CA ASN A 161 -4.25 -21.35 9.74
C ASN A 161 -2.73 -21.54 9.79
N PHE A 162 -2.27 -22.43 10.68
CA PHE A 162 -0.83 -22.67 10.93
C PHE A 162 -0.39 -24.09 10.55
N ARG A 163 -1.24 -24.84 9.87
CA ARG A 163 -0.96 -26.20 9.41
C ARG A 163 -1.30 -26.31 7.93
N GLU A 164 -0.39 -26.88 7.14
CA GLU A 164 -0.59 -27.04 5.68
C GLU A 164 -1.95 -27.65 5.30
N PRO A 165 -2.49 -28.68 5.98
CA PRO A 165 -3.82 -29.22 5.65
C PRO A 165 -4.95 -28.21 5.77
N GLN A 166 -4.89 -27.34 6.78
CA GLN A 166 -5.94 -26.34 7.05
C GLN A 166 -5.86 -25.19 6.04
N VAL A 167 -4.63 -24.73 5.72
CA VAL A 167 -4.40 -23.74 4.67
C VAL A 167 -4.88 -24.27 3.32
N ALA A 168 -4.53 -25.51 2.99
CA ALA A 168 -4.93 -26.18 1.75
C ALA A 168 -6.46 -26.26 1.62
N GLN A 169 -7.14 -26.65 2.71
CA GLN A 169 -8.60 -26.70 2.76
C GLN A 169 -9.22 -25.32 2.56
N ALA A 170 -8.76 -24.30 3.29
CA ALA A 170 -9.33 -22.95 3.25
C ALA A 170 -9.07 -22.24 1.91
N ALA A 171 -7.94 -22.49 1.26
CA ALA A 171 -7.60 -21.92 -0.05
C ALA A 171 -8.08 -22.79 -1.24
N HIS A 172 -8.72 -23.93 -0.98
CA HIS A 172 -9.17 -24.90 -2.00
C HIS A 172 -8.04 -25.40 -2.92
N VAL A 173 -6.87 -25.69 -2.36
CA VAL A 173 -5.69 -26.22 -3.08
C VAL A 173 -5.17 -27.50 -2.42
N SER A 174 -4.20 -28.17 -3.06
CA SER A 174 -3.55 -29.33 -2.44
C SER A 174 -2.47 -28.91 -1.43
N LYS A 175 -2.15 -29.78 -0.46
CA LYS A 175 -1.06 -29.55 0.50
C LYS A 175 0.29 -29.28 -0.20
N ARG A 176 0.56 -29.99 -1.30
CA ARG A 176 1.76 -29.80 -2.12
C ARG A 176 1.84 -28.37 -2.67
N VAL A 177 0.72 -27.78 -3.08
CA VAL A 177 0.67 -26.38 -3.55
C VAL A 177 1.00 -25.42 -2.43
N VAL A 178 0.48 -25.63 -1.21
CA VAL A 178 0.81 -24.80 -0.04
C VAL A 178 2.29 -24.90 0.33
N SER A 179 2.84 -26.12 0.33
CA SER A 179 4.24 -26.36 0.67
C SER A 179 5.18 -25.67 -0.34
N GLN A 180 4.92 -25.83 -1.64
CA GLN A 180 5.67 -25.13 -2.68
C GLN A 180 5.50 -23.61 -2.58
N PHE A 181 4.27 -23.13 -2.36
CA PHE A 181 3.99 -21.70 -2.24
C PHE A 181 4.80 -21.06 -1.10
N THR A 182 4.78 -21.64 0.10
CA THR A 182 5.52 -21.12 1.25
C THR A 182 7.04 -21.21 1.04
N ALA A 183 7.54 -22.29 0.42
CA ALA A 183 8.96 -22.41 0.07
C ALA A 183 9.41 -21.34 -0.94
N ASP A 184 8.59 -21.04 -1.95
CA ASP A 184 8.92 -20.03 -2.97
C ASP A 184 8.88 -18.60 -2.40
N ARG A 185 7.95 -18.32 -1.47
CA ARG A 185 7.73 -16.95 -0.95
C ARG A 185 8.65 -16.62 0.22
N ARG A 186 9.11 -17.58 1.02
CA ARG A 186 10.07 -17.36 2.12
C ARG A 186 11.28 -16.50 1.72
N PRO A 187 12.05 -16.81 0.66
CA PRO A 187 13.20 -15.98 0.28
C PRO A 187 12.81 -14.56 -0.17
N VAL A 188 11.60 -14.38 -0.73
CA VAL A 188 11.08 -13.06 -1.12
C VAL A 188 10.71 -12.24 0.12
N VAL A 189 10.06 -12.87 1.10
CA VAL A 189 9.75 -12.28 2.41
C VAL A 189 11.03 -11.83 3.11
N ALA A 190 12.01 -12.73 3.23
CA ALA A 190 13.31 -12.42 3.84
C ALA A 190 14.03 -11.26 3.12
N GLN A 191 13.97 -11.23 1.78
CA GLN A 191 14.53 -10.11 1.01
C GLN A 191 13.81 -8.78 1.31
N LEU A 192 12.48 -8.77 1.38
CA LEU A 192 11.72 -7.56 1.68
C LEU A 192 12.01 -7.02 3.09
N GLU A 193 12.06 -7.92 4.07
CA GLU A 193 12.39 -7.57 5.45
C GLU A 193 13.82 -7.01 5.57
N ALA A 194 14.77 -7.59 4.84
CA ALA A 194 16.15 -7.09 4.82
C ALA A 194 16.29 -5.74 4.10
N ASP A 195 15.69 -5.60 2.90
CA ASP A 195 15.87 -4.43 2.04
C ASP A 195 15.12 -3.18 2.54
N LEU A 196 13.99 -3.37 3.24
CA LEU A 196 13.08 -2.26 3.57
C LEU A 196 12.87 -2.05 5.07
N LEU A 197 13.11 -3.06 5.90
CA LEU A 197 12.93 -3.00 7.36
C LEU A 197 14.25 -3.20 8.13
N ASP A 198 15.38 -3.38 7.44
CA ASP A 198 16.69 -3.70 8.01
C ASP A 198 16.67 -4.95 8.92
N ARG A 199 15.71 -5.85 8.71
CA ARG A 199 15.57 -7.12 9.45
C ARG A 199 16.27 -8.23 8.69
N ARG A 200 17.39 -8.70 9.22
CA ARG A 200 18.09 -9.86 8.68
C ARG A 200 17.61 -11.12 9.37
N ALA A 201 17.38 -12.17 8.59
CA ALA A 201 17.14 -13.50 9.13
C ALA A 201 18.33 -13.91 10.02
N ASP A 202 18.04 -14.52 11.17
CA ASP A 202 19.08 -15.10 12.02
C ASP A 202 19.64 -16.35 11.33
N PRO A 203 20.93 -16.37 10.95
CA PRO A 203 21.53 -17.54 10.29
C PRO A 203 21.51 -18.81 11.16
N ALA A 204 21.27 -18.70 12.47
CA ALA A 204 21.12 -19.85 13.36
C ALA A 204 19.74 -20.52 13.29
N ALA A 205 18.73 -19.91 12.67
CA ALA A 205 17.36 -20.44 12.57
C ALA A 205 17.16 -21.44 11.42
N ASP A 206 18.15 -21.62 10.53
CA ASP A 206 18.08 -22.52 9.37
C ASP A 206 18.28 -24.02 9.70
N ALA A 207 18.33 -24.37 10.99
CA ALA A 207 18.42 -25.75 11.45
C ALA A 207 17.06 -26.47 11.37
N ASP A 208 16.69 -26.92 10.17
CA ASP A 208 15.90 -28.14 9.91
C ASP A 208 14.52 -28.29 10.61
N GLU A 209 13.82 -27.18 10.90
CA GLU A 209 12.46 -27.27 11.40
C GLU A 209 11.46 -27.51 10.26
N ARG A 210 10.96 -28.75 10.17
CA ARG A 210 9.79 -29.10 9.34
C ARG A 210 8.65 -28.10 9.62
N GLY A 211 8.39 -27.19 8.69
CA GLY A 211 7.35 -26.18 8.80
C GLY A 211 7.84 -24.74 9.00
N ALA A 212 9.16 -24.48 9.06
CA ALA A 212 9.72 -23.13 9.17
C ALA A 212 9.18 -22.18 8.09
N ASN A 213 9.15 -22.63 6.82
CA ASN A 213 8.59 -21.85 5.71
C ASN A 213 7.14 -21.44 5.97
N LEU A 214 6.31 -22.36 6.46
CA LEU A 214 4.91 -22.08 6.74
C LEU A 214 4.77 -21.05 7.87
N LEU A 215 5.54 -21.20 8.94
CA LEU A 215 5.49 -20.30 10.10
C LEU A 215 5.92 -18.87 9.74
N GLU A 216 7.07 -18.71 9.07
CA GLU A 216 7.59 -17.40 8.65
C GLU A 216 6.63 -16.71 7.67
N VAL A 217 6.18 -17.42 6.64
CA VAL A 217 5.25 -16.86 5.64
C VAL A 217 3.88 -16.56 6.27
N SER A 218 3.42 -17.35 7.25
CA SER A 218 2.18 -17.04 8.00
C SER A 218 2.35 -15.84 8.93
N ALA A 219 3.53 -15.65 9.54
CA ALA A 219 3.83 -14.47 10.34
C ALA A 219 3.79 -13.20 9.48
N PHE A 220 4.42 -13.23 8.31
CA PHE A 220 4.37 -12.16 7.32
C PHE A 220 2.93 -11.88 6.86
N ALA A 221 2.16 -12.94 6.54
CA ALA A 221 0.76 -12.81 6.14
C ALA A 221 -0.07 -12.05 7.19
N ARG A 222 0.09 -12.41 8.47
CA ARG A 222 -0.63 -11.77 9.59
C ARG A 222 -0.19 -10.32 9.82
N LEU A 223 1.10 -10.03 9.70
CA LEU A 223 1.61 -8.66 9.81
C LEU A 223 0.95 -7.75 8.76
N HIS A 224 0.71 -8.27 7.56
CA HIS A 224 0.07 -7.55 6.46
C HIS A 224 -1.37 -8.01 6.18
N ALA A 225 -2.10 -8.40 7.22
CA ALA A 225 -3.45 -8.97 7.07
C ALA A 225 -4.41 -8.03 6.33
N ASP A 226 -4.32 -6.73 6.59
CA ASP A 226 -5.16 -5.72 5.93
C ASP A 226 -4.92 -5.68 4.42
N PHE A 227 -3.66 -5.76 4.00
CA PHE A 227 -3.30 -5.78 2.57
C PHE A 227 -3.87 -7.00 1.85
N PHE A 228 -3.67 -8.20 2.39
CA PHE A 228 -4.15 -9.43 1.75
C PHE A 228 -5.69 -9.57 1.78
N SER A 229 -6.34 -8.88 2.71
CA SER A 229 -7.81 -8.86 2.85
C SER A 229 -8.47 -7.75 2.04
N ALA A 230 -7.70 -6.78 1.52
CA ALA A 230 -8.24 -5.62 0.83
C ALA A 230 -8.83 -5.99 -0.55
N PRO A 231 -10.11 -5.66 -0.85
CA PRO A 231 -10.76 -5.99 -2.13
C PRO A 231 -10.15 -5.27 -3.35
N ASP A 232 -9.64 -4.06 -3.14
CA ASP A 232 -8.97 -3.26 -4.16
C ASP A 232 -7.60 -3.86 -4.56
N VAL A 233 -6.88 -4.50 -3.63
CA VAL A 233 -5.67 -5.28 -3.98
C VAL A 233 -6.02 -6.41 -4.95
N GLU A 234 -7.05 -7.20 -4.65
CA GLU A 234 -7.51 -8.27 -5.55
C GLU A 234 -7.93 -7.74 -6.93
N ARG A 235 -8.65 -6.61 -6.95
CA ARG A 235 -9.07 -5.94 -8.18
C ARG A 235 -7.88 -5.49 -9.02
N LEU A 236 -6.85 -4.89 -8.40
CA LEU A 236 -5.65 -4.39 -9.10
C LEU A 236 -4.84 -5.53 -9.73
N PHE A 237 -4.61 -6.62 -8.99
CA PHE A 237 -3.92 -7.80 -9.53
C PHE A 237 -4.71 -8.50 -10.63
N SER A 238 -6.04 -8.44 -10.58
CA SER A 238 -6.90 -9.02 -11.63
C SER A 238 -6.88 -8.19 -12.92
N ARG A 239 -6.85 -6.85 -12.82
CA ARG A 239 -6.79 -5.94 -13.99
C ARG A 239 -5.43 -5.95 -14.69
N ALA A 240 -4.33 -6.02 -13.94
CA ALA A 240 -2.98 -6.00 -14.52
C ALA A 240 -2.76 -7.15 -15.53
N ARG A 241 -3.47 -8.27 -15.36
CA ARG A 241 -3.41 -9.41 -16.27
C ARG A 241 -4.19 -9.20 -17.59
N THR A 242 -5.20 -8.34 -17.62
CA THR A 242 -5.99 -8.09 -18.83
C THR A 242 -5.37 -7.04 -19.75
N ALA A 243 -4.34 -6.32 -19.27
CA ALA A 243 -3.69 -5.23 -20.00
C ALA A 243 -2.34 -5.62 -20.64
N GLY A 244 -1.90 -6.87 -20.48
CA GLY A 244 -0.68 -7.43 -21.10
C GLY A 244 -0.99 -8.62 -21.99
#